data_AF-A0A8T3U798-F1
#
_entry.id   AF-A0A8T3U798-F1
#
_cell.length_a   1.000
_cell.length_b   1.000
_cell.length_c   1.000
_cell.angle_alpha   90.00
_cell.angle_beta   90.00
_cell.angle_gamma   90.00
#
_symmetry.space_group_name_H-M   'P 1'
#
loop_
_entity.id
_entity.type
_entity.pdbx_description
1 polymer ?
#
loop_
_entity_poly.entity_id
_entity_poly.type
_entity_poly.pdbx_seq_one_letter_code
_entity_poly.pdbx_strand_id
1 'polypeptide(L)'
;MKYMVFAAIGTIADVMPIVDENRIIVSHGIELLKKKLSENNELKAGVYTLLNKYNVDNAQDIAFKIVPMLNASRKTSDKKQE
;
A
#
# COMPACT_ATOMS: atom_id res chain seq x y z
N MET A 1 -1.19 15.86 -1.52
CA MET A 1 -0.46 14.74 -2.13
C MET A 1 0.29 13.82 -1.15
N LYS A 2 0.73 14.29 0.03
CA LYS A 2 1.55 13.51 1.01
C LYS A 2 1.04 12.10 1.38
N TYR A 3 -0.26 11.85 1.34
CA TYR A 3 -0.87 10.59 1.80
C TYR A 3 -1.37 9.67 0.66
N MET A 4 -1.10 9.99 -0.61
CA MET A 4 -1.66 9.23 -1.73
C MET A 4 -1.20 7.77 -1.80
N VAL A 5 0.00 7.44 -1.28
CA VAL A 5 0.44 6.04 -1.18
C VAL A 5 -0.52 5.24 -0.31
N PHE A 6 -0.96 5.79 0.82
CA PHE A 6 -1.89 5.11 1.72
C PHE A 6 -3.29 4.98 1.10
N ALA A 7 -3.77 6.03 0.42
CA ALA A 7 -5.03 5.98 -0.30
C ALA A 7 -5.01 4.91 -1.39
N ALA A 8 -3.94 4.84 -2.19
CA ALA A 8 -3.77 3.80 -3.21
C ALA A 8 -3.75 2.39 -2.62
N ILE A 9 -3.04 2.18 -1.51
CA ILE A 9 -3.05 0.89 -0.81
C ILE A 9 -4.47 0.53 -0.35
N GLY A 10 -5.22 1.48 0.22
CA GLY A 10 -6.61 1.26 0.63
C GLY A 10 -7.53 0.91 -0.55
N THR A 11 -7.48 1.68 -1.63
CA THR A 11 -8.27 1.42 -2.85
C THR A 11 -7.98 0.04 -3.43
N ILE A 12 -6.71 -0.39 -3.45
CA ILE A 12 -6.31 -1.73 -3.92
C ILE A 12 -6.75 -2.81 -2.92
N ALA A 13 -6.61 -2.56 -1.62
CA ALA A 13 -6.99 -3.49 -0.56
C ALA A 13 -8.51 -3.78 -0.54
N ASP A 14 -9.31 -2.75 -0.82
CA ASP A 14 -10.77 -2.84 -0.91
C ASP A 14 -11.26 -3.41 -2.25
N VAL A 15 -10.34 -3.80 -3.15
CA VAL A 15 -10.65 -4.36 -4.47
C VAL A 15 -11.59 -3.45 -5.26
N MET A 16 -11.40 -2.13 -5.14
CA MET A 16 -12.24 -1.17 -5.84
C MET A 16 -11.99 -1.21 -7.36
N PRO A 17 -13.01 -0.91 -8.19
CA PRO A 17 -12.82 -0.75 -9.63
C PRO A 17 -11.80 0.36 -9.92
N ILE A 18 -10.74 0.04 -10.68
CA ILE A 18 -9.67 0.99 -11.05
C ILE A 18 -10.06 1.77 -12.31
N VAL A 19 -11.11 2.57 -12.17
CA VAL A 19 -11.65 3.50 -13.17
C VAL A 19 -11.71 4.91 -12.57
N ASP A 20 -11.91 5.93 -13.41
CA ASP A 20 -12.16 7.32 -12.99
C ASP A 20 -11.22 7.82 -11.87
N GLU A 21 -11.75 8.25 -10.74
CA GLU A 21 -10.97 8.78 -9.61
C GLU A 21 -10.07 7.73 -8.97
N ASN A 22 -10.53 6.48 -8.88
CA ASN A 22 -9.73 5.37 -8.33
C ASN A 22 -8.48 5.12 -9.18
N ARG A 23 -8.60 5.26 -10.51
CA ARG A 23 -7.45 5.19 -11.42
C ARG A 23 -6.45 6.30 -11.13
N ILE A 24 -6.92 7.53 -10.88
CA ILE A 24 -6.07 8.69 -10.57
C ILE A 24 -5.35 8.48 -9.23
N ILE A 25 -6.08 8.03 -8.20
CA ILE A 25 -5.53 7.77 -6.85
C ILE A 25 -4.42 6.71 -6.93
N VAL A 26 -4.70 5.58 -7.57
CA VAL A 26 -3.73 4.47 -7.66
C VAL A 26 -2.52 4.87 -8.49
N SER A 27 -2.72 5.53 -9.63
CA SER A 27 -1.62 5.93 -10.52
C SER A 27 -0.66 6.89 -9.81
N HIS A 28 -1.18 7.97 -9.22
CA HIS A 28 -0.32 8.93 -8.53
C HIS A 28 0.24 8.40 -7.20
N GLY A 29 -0.47 7.50 -6.52
CA GLY A 29 0.03 6.81 -5.33
C GLY A 29 1.26 5.96 -5.64
N ILE A 30 1.25 5.22 -6.75
CA ILE A 30 2.40 4.43 -7.21
C ILE A 30 3.56 5.32 -7.64
N GLU A 31 3.30 6.40 -8.38
CA GLU A 31 4.35 7.35 -8.78
C GLU A 31 5.05 7.97 -7.56
N LEU A 32 4.24 8.41 -6.57
CA LEU A 32 4.76 8.96 -5.33
C LEU A 32 5.55 7.91 -4.54
N LEU A 33 5.11 6.65 -4.54
CA LEU A 33 5.84 5.55 -3.91
C LEU A 33 7.24 5.41 -4.54
N LYS A 34 7.34 5.31 -5.86
CA LYS A 34 8.64 5.18 -6.56
C LYS A 34 9.58 6.32 -6.22
N LYS A 35 9.06 7.55 -6.24
CA LYS A 35 9.82 8.74 -5.83
C LYS A 35 10.33 8.61 -4.39
N LYS A 36 9.46 8.25 -3.45
CA LYS A 36 9.81 8.10 -2.03
C LYS A 36 10.82 6.99 -1.76
N LEU A 37 10.73 5.86 -2.47
CA LEU A 37 11.70 4.77 -2.36
C LEU A 37 13.07 5.18 -2.94
N SER A 38 13.09 5.93 -4.06
CA SER A 38 14.32 6.36 -4.72
C SER A 38 15.11 7.41 -3.92
N GLU A 39 14.43 8.27 -3.17
CA GLU A 39 15.05 9.38 -2.45
C GLU A 39 15.84 8.95 -1.21
N ASN A 40 15.73 7.67 -0.77
CA ASN A 40 16.40 7.01 0.38
C ASN A 40 16.41 7.77 1.73
N ASN A 41 15.86 8.97 1.79
CA ASN A 41 15.93 9.90 2.92
C ASN A 41 14.69 9.86 3.81
N GLU A 42 13.66 9.09 3.44
CA GLU A 42 12.37 9.09 4.13
C GLU A 42 11.72 7.70 4.33
N LEU A 43 12.49 6.61 4.37
CA LEU A 43 11.95 5.31 4.80
C LEU A 43 11.79 5.27 6.34
N LYS A 44 10.96 6.19 6.82
CA LYS A 44 10.58 6.47 8.20
C LYS A 44 9.50 5.48 8.65
N ALA A 45 9.92 4.25 8.95
CA ALA A 45 9.11 3.22 9.62
C ALA A 45 7.75 2.86 8.95
N GLY A 46 7.06 1.87 9.50
CA GLY A 46 5.72 1.47 9.09
C GLY A 46 5.63 0.87 7.68
N VAL A 47 4.59 1.23 6.92
CA VAL A 47 4.25 0.58 5.64
C VAL A 47 5.34 0.78 4.59
N TYR A 48 6.05 1.91 4.60
CA TYR A 48 7.12 2.20 3.64
C TYR A 48 8.31 1.25 3.79
N THR A 49 8.63 0.83 5.03
CA THR A 49 9.65 -0.20 5.27
C THR A 49 9.26 -1.53 4.61
N LEU A 50 7.98 -1.89 4.68
CA LEU A 50 7.46 -3.10 4.06
C LEU A 50 7.51 -3.00 2.52
N LEU A 51 7.04 -1.88 1.97
CA LEU A 51 7.05 -1.61 0.52
C LEU A 51 8.47 -1.71 -0.06
N ASN A 52 9.46 -1.13 0.64
CA ASN A 52 10.86 -1.20 0.21
C ASN A 52 11.42 -2.64 0.31
N LYS A 53 11.21 -3.31 1.46
CA LYS A 53 11.71 -4.67 1.70
C LYS A 53 11.25 -5.68 0.63
N TYR A 54 10.03 -5.50 0.12
CA TYR A 54 9.43 -6.40 -0.87
C TYR A 54 9.54 -5.88 -2.32
N ASN A 55 10.34 -4.83 -2.56
CA ASN A 55 10.57 -4.22 -3.87
C ASN A 55 9.25 -3.96 -4.61
N VAL A 56 8.31 -3.27 -3.95
CA VAL A 56 7.00 -2.96 -4.53
C VAL A 56 7.14 -1.86 -5.57
N ASP A 57 6.69 -2.15 -6.80
CA ASP A 57 6.82 -1.21 -7.92
C ASP A 57 5.48 -0.89 -8.62
N ASN A 58 4.44 -1.69 -8.39
CA ASN A 58 3.16 -1.55 -9.07
C ASN A 58 1.96 -1.96 -8.20
N ALA A 59 0.74 -1.79 -8.74
CA ALA A 59 -0.51 -2.13 -8.05
C ALA A 59 -0.61 -3.63 -7.72
N GLN A 60 -0.10 -4.50 -8.59
CA GLN A 60 -0.14 -5.94 -8.39
C GLN A 60 0.76 -6.35 -7.21
N ASP A 61 1.95 -5.77 -7.10
CA ASP A 61 2.82 -5.96 -5.94
C ASP A 61 2.14 -5.54 -4.64
N ILE A 62 1.43 -4.42 -4.63
CA ILE A 62 0.64 -3.98 -3.47
C ILE A 62 -0.43 -5.05 -3.15
N ALA A 63 -1.20 -5.47 -4.14
CA ALA A 63 -2.31 -6.42 -3.98
C ALA A 63 -1.87 -7.80 -3.47
N PHE A 64 -0.74 -8.32 -3.93
CA PHE A 64 -0.31 -9.69 -3.62
C PHE A 64 0.79 -9.79 -2.56
N LYS A 65 1.60 -8.74 -2.36
CA LYS A 65 2.65 -8.75 -1.33
C LYS A 65 2.16 -8.04 -0.07
N ILE A 66 1.61 -6.84 -0.21
CA ILE A 66 1.36 -5.94 0.93
C ILE A 66 0.00 -6.17 1.58
N VAL A 67 -1.07 -6.17 0.79
CA VAL A 67 -2.45 -6.31 1.29
C VAL A 67 -2.63 -7.60 2.12
N PRO A 68 -2.13 -8.79 1.72
CA PRO A 68 -2.29 -10.00 2.52
C PRO A 68 -1.63 -9.88 3.90
N MET A 69 -0.47 -9.21 4.00
CA MET A 69 0.22 -9.01 5.27
C MET A 69 -0.55 -8.07 6.20
N LEU A 70 -1.08 -6.96 5.67
CA LEU A 70 -1.92 -6.04 6.44
C LEU A 70 -3.19 -6.75 6.94
N ASN A 71 -3.86 -7.51 6.07
CA ASN A 71 -5.09 -8.23 6.42
C ASN A 71 -4.84 -9.40 7.39
N ALA A 72 -3.65 -10.01 7.37
CA ALA A 72 -3.28 -11.06 8.33
C ALA A 72 -3.23 -10.55 9.77
N SER A 73 -2.80 -9.29 9.99
CA SER A 73 -2.78 -8.68 11.32
C SER A 73 -4.19 -8.50 11.94
N ARG A 74 -5.21 -8.36 11.08
CA ARG A 74 -6.62 -8.32 11.49
C ARG A 74 -7.11 -9.69 11.94
N LYS A 75 -6.77 -10.76 11.21
CA LYS A 75 -7.17 -12.13 11.56
C LYS A 75 -6.60 -12.64 12.89
N THR A 76 -5.46 -12.13 13.35
CA THR A 76 -4.87 -12.52 14.64
C THR A 76 -5.43 -11.73 15.83
N SER A 77 -6.05 -10.57 15.59
CA SER A 77 -6.71 -9.78 16.63
C SER A 77 -8.16 -10.22 16.87
N ASP A 78 -8.84 -10.76 15.86
CA ASP A 78 -10.20 -11.32 15.97
C ASP A 78 -10.27 -12.67 16.74
N LYS A 79 -9.14 -13.25 17.14
CA LYS A 79 -9.08 -14.47 17.99
C LYS A 79 -9.06 -14.20 19.50
N LYS A 80 -9.49 -13.02 19.95
CA LYS A 80 -9.69 -12.70 21.37
C LYS A 80 -11.12 -12.21 21.63
N GLN A 81 -12.02 -13.16 21.86
CA GLN A 81 -13.15 -13.12 22.81
C GLN A 81 -14.12 -14.27 22.49
N GLU A 82 -13.78 -15.46 22.96
CA GLU A 82 -14.73 -16.46 23.47
C GLU A 82 -14.19 -16.98 24.80
#